data_AF-A0A7C2PYX5-F1
#
_entry.id   AF-A0A7C2PYX5-F1
#
_cell.length_a   1.000
_cell.length_b   1.000
_cell.length_c   1.000
_cell.angle_alpha   90.00
_cell.angle_beta   90.00
_cell.angle_gamma   90.00
#
_symmetry.space_group_name_H-M   'P 1'
#
loop_
_entity.id
_entity.type
_entity.pdbx_description
1 polymer ?
#
loop_
_entity_poly.entity_id
_entity_poly.type
_entity_poly.pdbx_seq_one_letter_code
_entity_poly.pdbx_strand_id
1 'polypeptide(L)' 'MSADFERLIGRAVLDPDFRKRLLADPDAAAKEAGLQPDPEEMDRLRKALADPTQRKQLEDLERQAAAPVWS' A
#
# COMPACT_ATOMS: atom_id res chain seq x y z
N MET A 1 14.32 6.67 -9.82
CA MET A 1 13.86 6.05 -8.57
C MET A 1 14.83 4.93 -8.24
N SER A 2 14.95 4.52 -6.98
CA SER A 2 15.76 3.36 -6.64
C SER A 2 15.13 2.08 -7.21
N ALA A 3 15.96 1.10 -7.58
CA ALA A 3 15.47 -0.17 -8.11
C ALA A 3 14.56 -0.90 -7.11
N ASP A 4 14.80 -0.71 -5.81
CA ASP A 4 13.99 -1.30 -4.75
C ASP A 4 12.64 -0.59 -4.59
N PHE A 5 12.59 0.74 -4.76
CA PHE A 5 11.31 1.45 -4.82
C PHE A 5 10.46 0.97 -6.01
N GLU A 6 11.07 0.82 -7.18
CA GLU A 6 10.37 0.33 -8.37
C GLU A 6 9.82 -1.09 -8.16
N ARG A 7 10.58 -1.98 -7.52
CA ARG A 7 10.11 -3.33 -7.15
C ARG A 7 8.99 -3.29 -6.12
N LEU A 8 9.06 -2.39 -5.15
CA LEU A 8 8.04 -2.23 -4.11
C LEU A 8 6.70 -1.85 -4.74
N ILE A 9 6.70 -0.83 -5.61
CA ILE A 9 5.51 -0.38 -6.33
C ILE A 9 5.03 -1.45 -7.30
N GLY A 10 5.94 -2.07 -8.07
CA GLY A 10 5.60 -3.13 -9.01
C GLY A 10 4.91 -4.31 -8.34
N ARG A 11 5.36 -4.71 -7.14
CA ARG A 11 4.70 -5.75 -6.36
C ARG A 11 3.30 -5.33 -5.91
N ALA A 12 3.11 -4.10 -5.43
CA ALA A 12 1.79 -3.60 -5.04
C ALA A 12 0.80 -3.50 -6.23
N VAL A 13 1.29 -3.32 -7.46
CA VAL A 13 0.44 -3.38 -8.65
C VAL A 13 -0.07 -4.81 -8.90
N LEU A 14 0.81 -5.81 -8.75
CA LEU A 14 0.54 -7.21 -9.09
C LEU A 14 -0.12 -8.02 -7.96
N ASP A 15 0.10 -7.63 -6.70
CA ASP A 15 -0.33 -8.34 -5.49
C ASP A 15 -1.26 -7.44 -4.67
N PRO A 16 -2.59 -7.62 -4.76
CA PRO A 16 -3.57 -6.82 -4.03
C PRO A 16 -3.42 -6.88 -2.51
N ASP A 17 -3.01 -8.02 -1.94
CA ASP A 17 -2.84 -8.17 -0.50
C ASP A 17 -1.56 -7.50 -0.01
N PHE A 18 -0.51 -7.53 -0.82
CA PHE A 18 0.68 -6.70 -0.58
C PHE A 18 0.37 -5.21 -0.70
N ARG A 19 -0.45 -4.80 -1.68
CA ARG A 19 -0.89 -3.41 -1.81
C ARG A 19 -1.60 -2.92 -0.55
N LYS A 20 -2.52 -3.71 0.01
CA LYS A 20 -3.20 -3.36 1.26
C LYS A 20 -2.21 -3.15 2.41
N ARG A 21 -1.25 -4.06 2.55
CA ARG A 21 -0.18 -3.94 3.55
C ARG A 21 0.68 -2.69 3.33
N LEU A 22 1.08 -2.41 2.09
CA LEU A 22 1.85 -1.22 1.73
C LEU A 22 1.09 0.08 2.06
N LEU A 23 -0.22 0.14 1.77
CA LEU A 23 -1.06 1.30 2.07
C LEU A 23 -1.31 1.49 3.58
N ALA A 24 -1.33 0.39 4.33
CA ALA A 24 -1.47 0.42 5.78
C ALA A 24 -0.17 0.85 6.48
N ASP A 25 0.94 0.20 6.13
CA ASP A 25 2.28 0.41 6.70
C ASP A 25 3.36 0.19 5.62
N PRO A 26 3.82 1.27 4.97
CA PRO A 26 4.79 1.15 3.88
C PRO A 26 6.17 0.66 4.35
N ASP A 27 6.56 0.96 5.59
CA ASP A 27 7.84 0.55 6.16
C ASP A 27 7.87 -0.95 6.44
N ALA A 28 6.80 -1.47 7.05
CA ALA A 28 6.67 -2.90 7.29
C ALA A 28 6.63 -3.70 5.97
N ALA A 29 5.91 -3.19 4.96
CA ALA A 29 5.81 -3.86 3.66
C ALA A 29 7.15 -3.90 2.92
N ALA A 30 7.94 -2.81 2.93
CA ALA A 30 9.27 -2.79 2.36
C ALA A 30 10.21 -3.78 3.07
N LYS A 31 10.15 -3.84 4.41
CA LYS A 31 10.92 -4.79 5.21
C LYS A 31 10.53 -6.25 4.96
N GLU A 32 9.25 -6.57 4.88
CA GLU A 32 8.75 -7.91 4.55
C GLU A 32 9.25 -8.37 3.17
N ALA A 33 9.27 -7.43 2.21
CA ALA A 33 9.75 -7.70 0.86
C ALA A 33 11.29 -7.79 0.75
N GLY A 34 12.03 -7.50 1.83
CA GLY A 34 13.49 -7.45 1.81
C GLY A 34 14.05 -6.33 0.93
N LEU A 35 13.27 -5.26 0.73
CA LEU A 35 13.60 -4.12 -0.12
C LEU A 35 14.09 -2.96 0.73
N GLN A 36 15.07 -2.21 0.20
CA GLN A 36 15.58 -0.99 0.84
C GLN A 36 15.51 0.19 -0.14
N PRO A 37 14.32 0.75 -0.38
CA PRO A 37 14.17 1.96 -1.17
C PRO A 37 14.87 3.16 -0.52
N ASP A 38 15.17 4.19 -1.31
CA ASP A 38 15.83 5.39 -0.78
C ASP A 38 14.94 6.08 0.28
N PRO A 39 15.52 6.63 1.37
CA PRO A 39 14.76 7.25 2.45
C PRO A 39 13.83 8.37 1.98
N GLU A 40 14.26 9.18 0.99
CA GLU A 40 13.45 10.25 0.41
C GLU A 40 12.24 9.73 -0.35
N GLU A 41 12.35 8.57 -0.99
CA GLU A 41 11.25 7.94 -1.71
C GLU A 41 10.21 7.40 -0.73
N MET A 42 10.69 6.76 0.34
CA MET A 42 9.82 6.31 1.43
C MET A 42 9.13 7.49 2.14
N ASP A 43 9.82 8.61 2.32
CA ASP A 43 9.21 9.81 2.91
C ASP A 43 8.10 10.38 2.03
N ARG A 44 8.32 10.47 0.72
CA ARG A 44 7.28 10.85 -0.25
C ARG A 44 6.09 9.90 -0.21
N LEU A 45 6.35 8.59 -0.15
CA LEU A 45 5.30 7.58 -0.05
C LEU A 45 4.49 7.74 1.23
N ARG A 46 5.13 7.88 2.40
CA ARG A 46 4.44 8.11 3.69
C ARG A 46 3.59 9.37 3.66
N LYS A 47 4.10 10.46 3.09
CA LYS A 47 3.34 11.72 2.94
C LYS A 47 2.12 11.54 2.06
N ALA A 48 2.23 10.79 0.96
CA ALA A 48 1.09 10.48 0.10
C ALA A 48 0.04 9.63 0.81
N LEU A 49 0.47 8.69 1.67
CA LEU A 49 -0.41 7.81 2.44
C LEU A 49 -0.97 8.44 3.72
N ALA A 50 -0.38 9.54 4.18
CA ALA A 50 -0.83 10.26 5.37
C ALA A 50 -2.17 10.96 5.17
N ASP A 51 -2.73 10.98 3.94
CA ASP A 51 -4.09 11.46 3.69
C ASP A 51 -5.12 10.44 4.22
N PRO A 52 -5.82 10.75 5.34
CA PRO A 52 -6.77 9.83 5.96
C PRO A 52 -7.99 9.52 5.08
N THR A 53 -8.23 10.32 4.04
CA THR A 53 -9.32 10.11 3.08
C THR A 53 -9.13 8.80 2.31
N GLN A 54 -7.88 8.45 1.98
CA GLN A 54 -7.57 7.25 1.21
C GLN A 54 -7.71 5.97 2.04
N ARG A 55 -7.28 5.98 3.31
CA ARG A 55 -7.49 4.85 4.23
C ARG A 55 -8.97 4.53 4.40
N LYS A 56 -9.79 5.57 4.60
CA LYS A 56 -11.24 5.41 4.78
C LYS A 56 -11.91 4.84 3.53
N GLN A 57 -11.50 5.29 2.34
CA GLN A 57 -12.01 4.75 1.07
C GLN A 57 -11.65 3.28 0.87
N LEU A 58 -10.45 2.84 1.26
CA LEU A 58 -10.05 1.44 1.17
C LEU A 58 -10.88 0.54 2.10
N GLU A 59 -11.08 0.98 3.34
CA GLU A 59 -11.93 0.29 4.31
C GLU A 59 -13.39 0.21 3.82
N ASP A 60 -13.91 1.30 3.24
CA ASP A 60 -15.26 1.35 2.69
C ASP A 60 -15.43 0.46 1.45
N LEU A 61 -14.41 0.35 0.59
CA LEU A 61 -14.40 -0.55 -0.56
C LEU A 61 -14.39 -2.02 -0.13
N GLU A 62 -13.60 -2.37 0.89
CA GLU A 62 -13.59 -3.72 1.43
C GLU A 62 -14.91 -4.08 2.11
N ARG A 63 -15.50 -3.15 2.85
CA ARG A 63 -16.82 -3.35 3.47
C ARG A 63 -17.89 -3.61 2.42
N GLN A 64 -17.84 -2.93 1.29
CA GLN A 64 -18.75 -3.14 0.16
C GLN A 64 -18.49 -4.46 -0.57
N ALA A 65 -17.23 -4.84 -0.75
CA ALA A 65 -16.85 -6.11 -1.39
C ALA A 65 -17.16 -7.34 -0.50
N ALA A 66 -17.16 -7.18 0.82
CA ALA A 66 -17.46 -8.22 1.79
C ALA A 66 -18.95 -8.32 2.15
N ALA A 67 -19.78 -7.38 1.70
CA ALA A 67 -21.23 -7.48 1.89
C ALA A 67 -21.82 -8.51 0.91
N PRO A 68 -22.46 -9.59 1.38
CA PRO A 68 -23.12 -10.52 0.48
C PRO A 68 -24.29 -9.80 -0.19
N VAL A 69 -24.27 -9.73 -1.53
CA VAL A 69 -25.43 -9.30 -2.31
C VAL A 69 -26.50 -10.38 -2.16
N TRP A 70 -27.39 -10.24 -1.18
CA TRP A 70 -28.70 -10.88 -1.14
C TRP A 70 -29.77 -9.87 -0.74
N SER A 71 -30.41 -9.27 -1.76
CA SER A 71 -31.87 -9.22 -1.95
C SER A 71 -32.16 -8.60 -3.32
#